data_AF-A0A921KWI8-F1
#
_entry.id   AF-A0A921KWI8-F1
#
_cell.length_a   1.000
_cell.length_b   1.000
_cell.length_c   1.000
_cell.angle_alpha   90.00
_cell.angle_beta   90.00
_cell.angle_gamma   90.00
#
_symmetry.space_group_name_H-M   'P 1'
#
loop_
_entity.id
_entity.type
_entity.pdbx_description
1 polymer ?
#
loop_
_entity_poly.entity_id
_entity_poly.type
_entity_poly.pdbx_seq_one_letter_code
_entity_poly.pdbx_strand_id
1 'polypeptide(L)'
;KKAKALNTTSILRVFVIDSHALTRSIELINRVEPDFVEVLPGIASKAIKVIGDETNAKVIAGGLIKEQDEVKQAINSGAKYITSSDRSLW
;
A
#
# COMPACT_ATOMS: atom_id res chain seq x y z
N LYS A 1 6.51 -0.66 -15.33
CA LYS A 1 7.10 -1.41 -16.48
C LYS A 1 8.55 -0.99 -16.79
N LYS A 2 8.86 0.30 -17.04
CA LYS A 2 10.24 0.73 -17.35
C LYS A 2 11.26 0.47 -16.21
N ALA A 3 10.90 0.74 -14.96
CA ALA A 3 11.78 0.45 -13.81
C ALA A 3 12.16 -1.03 -13.70
N LYS A 4 11.18 -1.94 -13.85
CA LYS A 4 11.44 -3.38 -13.92
C LYS A 4 12.38 -3.78 -15.05
N ALA A 5 12.21 -3.21 -16.25
CA ALA A 5 13.09 -3.48 -17.38
C ALA A 5 14.55 -3.02 -17.13
N LEU A 6 14.74 -2.09 -16.19
CA LEU A 6 16.05 -1.59 -15.76
C LEU A 6 16.52 -2.26 -14.45
N ASN A 7 15.92 -3.39 -14.04
CA ASN A 7 16.20 -4.10 -12.79
C ASN A 7 16.20 -3.18 -11.55
N THR A 8 15.32 -2.18 -11.55
CA THR A 8 15.17 -1.23 -10.45
C THR A 8 13.90 -1.52 -9.66
N THR A 9 14.00 -1.45 -8.32
CA THR A 9 12.85 -1.59 -7.42
C THR A 9 11.76 -0.59 -7.76
N SER A 10 10.52 -1.08 -7.80
CA SER A 10 9.35 -0.31 -8.18
C SER A 10 8.30 -0.29 -7.07
N ILE A 11 7.82 0.92 -6.76
CA ILE A 11 6.71 1.16 -5.84
C ILE A 11 5.57 1.76 -6.65
N LEU A 12 4.40 1.13 -6.62
CA LEU A 12 3.18 1.68 -7.20
C LEU A 12 2.33 2.32 -6.10
N ARG A 13 2.03 3.61 -6.23
CA ARG A 13 1.14 4.32 -5.32
C ARG A 13 -0.31 4.17 -5.77
N VAL A 14 -1.18 3.79 -4.84
CA VAL A 14 -2.62 3.66 -5.08
C VAL A 14 -3.39 4.50 -4.07
N PHE A 15 -4.35 5.27 -4.59
CA PHE A 15 -5.22 6.10 -3.78
C PHE A 15 -6.58 5.42 -3.65
N VAL A 16 -6.90 4.97 -2.44
CA VAL A 16 -8.15 4.28 -2.16
C VAL A 16 -9.18 5.29 -1.68
N ILE A 17 -9.94 5.81 -2.64
CA ILE A 17 -11.00 6.81 -2.42
C ILE A 17 -12.33 6.08 -2.19
N ASP A 18 -12.59 5.06 -2.99
CA ASP A 18 -13.81 4.27 -2.99
C ASP A 18 -13.52 2.82 -3.45
N SER A 19 -14.57 1.99 -3.51
CA SER A 19 -14.46 0.60 -3.95
C SER A 19 -14.06 0.46 -5.42
N HIS A 20 -14.44 1.40 -6.28
CA HIS A 20 -14.13 1.34 -7.71
C HIS A 20 -12.64 1.65 -7.96
N ALA A 21 -12.09 2.62 -7.23
CA ALA A 21 -10.67 2.91 -7.19
C ALA A 21 -9.87 1.72 -6.67
N LEU A 22 -10.36 1.02 -5.65
CA LEU A 22 -9.73 -0.19 -5.12
C LEU A 22 -9.67 -1.31 -6.19
N THR A 23 -10.79 -1.63 -6.83
CA THR A 23 -10.84 -2.68 -7.87
C THR A 23 -9.89 -2.37 -9.02
N ARG A 24 -9.91 -1.14 -9.55
CA ARG A 24 -8.98 -0.72 -10.61
C ARG A 24 -7.52 -0.78 -10.17
N SER A 25 -7.25 -0.48 -8.90
CA SER A 25 -5.90 -0.57 -8.35
C SER A 25 -5.42 -2.01 -8.33
N ILE A 26 -6.25 -2.97 -7.91
CA ILE A 26 -5.93 -4.40 -7.91
C ILE A 26 -5.64 -4.89 -9.34
N GLU A 27 -6.48 -4.55 -10.32
CA GLU A 27 -6.25 -4.87 -11.73
C GLU A 27 -4.92 -4.31 -12.24
N LEU A 28 -4.61 -3.06 -11.88
CA LEU A 28 -3.35 -2.41 -12.27
C LEU A 28 -2.14 -3.09 -11.62
N ILE A 29 -2.23 -3.43 -10.33
CA ILE A 29 -1.18 -4.11 -9.58
C ILE A 29 -0.88 -5.46 -10.23
N ASN A 30 -1.90 -6.27 -10.53
CA ASN A 30 -1.72 -7.57 -11.16
C ASN A 30 -1.18 -7.47 -12.59
N ARG A 31 -1.49 -6.38 -13.32
CA ARG A 31 -0.96 -6.16 -14.68
C ARG A 31 0.49 -5.64 -14.72
N VAL A 32 0.91 -4.89 -13.72
CA VAL A 32 2.25 -4.25 -13.67
C VAL A 32 3.22 -5.03 -12.78
N GLU A 33 2.67 -5.79 -11.84
CA GLU A 33 3.34 -6.62 -10.84
C GLU A 33 4.43 -5.88 -10.04
N PRO A 34 4.20 -4.66 -9.52
CA PRO A 34 5.26 -3.90 -8.84
C PRO A 34 5.85 -4.67 -7.64
N ASP A 35 7.09 -4.36 -7.26
CA ASP A 35 7.73 -4.99 -6.09
C ASP A 35 7.00 -4.63 -4.79
N PHE A 36 6.49 -3.40 -4.73
CA PHE A 36 5.73 -2.87 -3.61
C PHE A 36 4.53 -2.05 -4.09
N VAL A 37 3.49 -2.01 -3.25
CA VAL A 37 2.34 -1.12 -3.42
C VAL A 37 2.22 -0.25 -2.19
N GLU A 38 2.18 1.07 -2.38
CA GLU A 38 1.91 2.02 -1.31
C GLU A 38 0.43 2.42 -1.34
N VAL A 39 -0.31 2.02 -0.31
CA VAL A 39 -1.74 2.32 -0.13
C VAL A 39 -1.88 3.63 0.63
N LEU A 40 -2.63 4.55 0.02
CA LEU A 40 -2.94 5.86 0.57
C LEU A 40 -4.47 6.04 0.63
N PRO A 41 -5.05 6.37 1.79
CA PRO A 41 -4.38 6.58 3.08
C PRO A 41 -4.07 5.25 3.81
N GLY A 42 -3.08 5.29 4.70
CA GLY A 42 -2.59 4.14 5.45
C GLY A 42 -3.54 3.67 6.56
N ILE A 43 -4.51 4.51 6.94
CA ILE A 43 -5.61 4.13 7.83
C ILE A 43 -6.68 3.26 7.14
N ALA A 44 -6.62 3.09 5.82
CA ALA A 44 -7.53 2.24 5.06
C ALA A 44 -7.20 0.75 5.22
N SER A 45 -7.22 0.25 6.46
CA SER A 45 -6.91 -1.14 6.86
C SER A 45 -7.63 -2.20 6.02
N LYS A 46 -8.91 -1.99 5.71
CA LYS A 46 -9.69 -2.88 4.83
C LYS A 46 -9.07 -2.99 3.44
N ALA A 47 -8.63 -1.88 2.87
CA ALA A 47 -8.04 -1.85 1.53
C ALA A 47 -6.64 -2.50 1.52
N ILE A 48 -5.84 -2.26 2.57
CA ILE A 48 -4.55 -2.93 2.78
C ILE A 48 -4.72 -4.44 2.75
N LYS A 49 -5.70 -4.96 3.52
CA LYS A 49 -6.00 -6.39 3.59
C LYS A 49 -6.43 -6.94 2.22
N VAL A 50 -7.41 -6.30 1.57
CA VAL A 50 -7.88 -6.75 0.25
C VAL A 50 -6.76 -6.77 -0.78
N ILE A 51 -5.91 -5.73 -0.84
CA ILE A 51 -4.79 -5.70 -1.78
C ILE A 51 -3.76 -6.79 -1.45
N GLY A 52 -3.48 -7.03 -0.18
CA GLY A 52 -2.57 -8.10 0.25
C GLY A 52 -3.12 -9.50 -0.03
N ASP A 53 -4.43 -9.70 0.04
CA ASP A 53 -5.09 -10.98 -0.22
C ASP A 53 -5.22 -11.25 -1.74
N GLU A 54 -5.45 -10.20 -2.56
CA GLU A 54 -5.75 -10.30 -4.00
C GLU A 54 -4.53 -10.08 -4.92
N THR A 55 -3.36 -9.76 -4.37
CA THR A 55 -2.14 -9.47 -5.15
C THR A 55 -0.90 -10.04 -4.48
N ASN A 56 0.15 -10.29 -5.26
CA ASN A 56 1.44 -10.77 -4.74
C ASN A 56 2.38 -9.64 -4.27
N ALA A 57 1.93 -8.37 -4.33
CA ALA A 57 2.78 -7.24 -4.03
C ALA A 57 2.87 -7.00 -2.51
N LYS A 58 4.06 -6.62 -2.02
CA LYS A 58 4.24 -6.24 -0.62
C LYS A 58 3.61 -4.87 -0.38
N VAL A 59 2.70 -4.79 0.58
CA VAL A 59 1.98 -3.54 0.87
C VAL A 59 2.78 -2.65 1.82
N ILE A 60 2.80 -1.36 1.51
CA ILE A 60 3.27 -0.26 2.34
C ILE A 60 2.04 0.59 2.67
N ALA A 61 1.81 0.91 3.93
CA ALA A 61 0.74 1.82 4.32
C ALA A 61 1.28 3.22 4.58
N GLY A 62 0.66 4.25 4.00
CA GLY A 62 1.17 5.60 4.09
C GLY A 62 0.09 6.67 4.13
N GLY A 63 0.35 7.76 4.84
CA GLY A 63 -0.55 8.92 4.89
C GLY A 63 -1.72 8.77 5.87
N LEU A 64 -2.06 9.88 6.53
CA LEU A 64 -3.09 9.98 7.58
C LEU A 64 -2.91 9.06 8.81
N ILE A 65 -1.74 8.45 8.98
CA ILE A 65 -1.37 7.73 10.21
C ILE A 65 -0.81 8.75 11.21
N LYS A 66 -1.38 8.81 12.41
CA LYS A 66 -1.07 9.75 13.48
C LYS A 66 -0.81 9.07 14.83
N GLU A 67 -1.29 7.86 15.03
CA GLU A 67 -1.17 7.15 16.31
C GLU A 67 -0.46 5.80 16.15
N GLN A 68 0.22 5.34 17.22
CA GLN A 68 0.85 4.01 17.21
C GLN A 68 -0.16 2.87 17.03
N ASP A 69 -1.42 3.06 17.44
CA ASP A 69 -2.44 2.02 17.26
C ASP A 69 -2.83 1.87 15.79
N GLU A 70 -2.88 2.98 15.03
CA GLU A 70 -3.12 2.95 13.58
C GLU A 70 -1.97 2.28 12.83
N VAL A 71 -0.72 2.48 13.29
CA VAL A 71 0.46 1.73 12.80
C VAL A 71 0.25 0.22 12.99
N LYS A 72 -0.11 -0.19 14.21
CA LYS A 72 -0.37 -1.60 14.52
C LYS A 72 -1.53 -2.15 13.69
N GLN A 73 -2.60 -1.38 13.53
CA GLN A 73 -3.76 -1.77 12.73
C GLN A 73 -3.39 -1.99 11.27
N ALA A 74 -2.60 -1.09 10.67
CA ALA A 74 -2.12 -1.25 9.30
C ALA A 74 -1.25 -2.52 9.13
N ILE A 75 -0.32 -2.76 10.07
CA ILE A 75 0.53 -3.97 10.05
C ILE A 75 -0.30 -5.24 10.20
N ASN A 76 -1.22 -5.27 11.17
CA ASN A 76 -2.13 -6.40 11.38
C ASN A 76 -3.06 -6.65 10.18
N SER A 77 -3.29 -5.63 9.36
CA SER A 77 -4.09 -5.74 8.14
C SER A 77 -3.26 -6.20 6.92
N GLY A 78 -1.96 -6.44 7.07
CA GLY A 78 -1.09 -6.95 6.01
C GLY A 78 -0.07 -5.95 5.45
N ALA A 79 0.02 -4.73 6.01
CA ALA A 79 1.09 -3.81 5.64
C ALA A 79 2.44 -4.34 6.15
N LYS A 80 3.42 -4.43 5.26
CA LYS A 80 4.79 -4.84 5.59
C LYS A 80 5.65 -3.68 6.10
N TYR A 81 5.37 -2.48 5.61
CA TYR A 81 6.08 -1.25 5.99
C TYR A 81 5.10 -0.09 6.15
N ILE A 82 5.52 0.91 6.91
CA ILE A 82 4.78 2.16 7.09
C ILE A 82 5.64 3.31 6.56
N THR A 83 5.02 4.24 5.84
CA THR A 83 5.62 5.53 5.49
C THR A 83 4.94 6.64 6.27
N SER A 84 5.75 7.46 6.97
CA SER A 84 5.24 8.59 7.74
C SER A 84 6.21 9.77 7.67
N SER A 85 5.66 10.96 7.47
CA SER A 85 6.38 12.22 7.68
C SER A 85 6.25 12.73 9.11
N ASP A 86 5.43 12.08 9.93
CA ASP A 86 5.21 12.43 11.33
C ASP A 86 6.32 11.83 12.20
N ARG A 87 7.18 12.70 12.75
CA ARG A 87 8.33 12.29 13.58
C ARG A 87 7.94 11.65 14.91
N SER A 88 6.71 11.85 15.37
CA SER A 88 6.23 11.19 16.61
C SER A 88 6.06 9.67 16.46
N LEU A 89 6.02 9.18 15.21
CA LEU A 89 5.83 7.77 14.87
C LEU A 89 7.13 7.07 14.41
N TRP A 90 8.28 7.75 14.52
CA TRP A 90 9.59 7.20 14.11
C TRP A 90 10.17 6.25 15.15
#